data_AF-A0A2E5LGH9-F1
#
_entry.id   AF-A0A2E5LGH9-F1
#
_cell.length_a   1.000
_cell.length_b   1.000
_cell.length_c   1.000
_cell.angle_alpha   90.00
_cell.angle_beta   90.00
_cell.angle_gamma   90.00
#
_symmetry.space_group_name_H-M   'P 1'
#
loop_
_entity.id
_entity.type
_entity.pdbx_description
1 polymer ?
#
loop_
_entity_poly.entity_id
_entity_poly.type
_entity_poly.pdbx_seq_one_letter_code
_entity_poly.pdbx_strand_id
1 'polypeptide(L)'
;MKKLFNVIVFFVLLINTSKANSIAIKCYIDEEKSYSFLLNKNDKTVSWLDQDNQKMAVTIFPDVDKGGKLLIMGGIGKNNEKHTFIIDVVKALMSVTTNLGFNKTGKCGNKSIIEPKDQYAD
;
A
#
# COMPACT_ATOMS: atom_id res chain seq x y z
N MET A 1 34.28 14.95 -26.65
CA MET A 1 33.86 13.61 -26.20
C MET A 1 33.52 13.52 -24.71
N LYS A 2 34.31 14.08 -23.77
CA LYS A 2 34.00 14.05 -22.31
C LYS A 2 32.64 14.64 -21.90
N LYS A 3 32.19 15.74 -22.54
CA LYS A 3 30.89 16.36 -22.23
C LYS A 3 29.68 15.51 -22.68
N LEU A 4 29.82 14.73 -23.76
CA LEU A 4 28.73 13.88 -24.27
C LEU A 4 28.53 12.65 -23.36
N PHE A 5 29.62 12.09 -22.83
CA PHE A 5 29.58 10.94 -21.92
C PHE A 5 28.88 11.29 -20.59
N ASN A 6 29.12 12.47 -20.03
CA ASN A 6 28.44 12.90 -18.80
C ASN A 6 26.93 13.11 -19.00
N VAL A 7 26.48 13.57 -20.17
CA VAL A 7 25.05 13.74 -20.47
C VAL A 7 24.35 12.39 -20.63
N ILE A 8 25.01 11.42 -21.27
CA ILE A 8 24.47 10.06 -21.42
C ILE A 8 24.36 9.37 -20.05
N VAL A 9 25.39 9.49 -19.19
CA VAL A 9 25.35 8.93 -17.83
C VAL A 9 24.26 9.58 -16.98
N PHE A 10 24.05 10.89 -17.11
CA PHE A 10 22.97 11.60 -16.42
C PHE A 10 21.58 11.13 -16.90
N PHE A 11 21.43 10.86 -18.20
CA PHE A 11 20.20 10.30 -18.75
C PHE A 11 19.94 8.87 -18.24
N VAL A 12 20.97 8.00 -18.17
CA VAL A 12 20.85 6.62 -17.65
C VAL A 12 20.45 6.58 -16.17
N LEU A 13 20.89 7.54 -15.36
CA LEU A 13 20.47 7.64 -13.96
C LEU A 13 19.02 8.08 -13.79
N LEU A 14 18.48 8.90 -14.69
CA LEU A 14 17.09 9.37 -14.65
C LEU A 14 16.08 8.27 -15.03
N ILE A 15 16.43 7.34 -15.94
CA ILE A 15 15.52 6.27 -16.40
C ILE A 15 15.19 5.25 -15.29
N ASN A 16 16.07 5.10 -14.29
CA ASN A 16 15.89 4.16 -13.18
C ASN A 16 14.89 4.63 -12.11
N THR A 17 14.29 5.82 -12.26
CA THR A 17 13.19 6.28 -11.39
C THR A 17 11.81 5.79 -11.85
N SER A 18 11.76 4.99 -12.92
CA SER A 18 10.51 4.49 -13.49
C SER A 18 9.93 3.32 -12.66
N LYS A 19 8.77 3.57 -12.05
CA LYS A 19 7.90 2.63 -11.31
C LYS A 19 8.49 2.09 -10.01
N ALA A 20 8.33 2.86 -8.94
CA ALA A 20 8.35 2.27 -7.60
C ALA A 20 7.29 1.16 -7.52
N ASN A 21 7.75 -0.08 -7.41
CA ASN A 21 6.91 -1.28 -7.34
C ASN A 21 6.18 -1.45 -6.00
N SER A 22 6.52 -0.57 -5.05
CA SER A 22 6.01 -0.56 -3.69
C SER A 22 5.34 0.76 -3.40
N ILE A 23 4.20 0.71 -2.71
CA ILE A 23 3.44 1.86 -2.25
C ILE A 23 3.40 1.86 -0.74
N ALA A 24 3.83 2.96 -0.13
CA ALA A 24 3.61 3.20 1.29
C ALA A 24 2.18 3.73 1.50
N ILE A 25 1.44 3.10 2.41
CA ILE A 25 0.05 3.43 2.73
C ILE A 25 0.02 3.80 4.20
N LYS A 26 -0.56 4.95 4.53
CA LYS A 26 -0.85 5.31 5.93
C LYS A 26 -2.34 5.58 6.06
N CYS A 27 -2.97 4.87 6.99
CA CYS A 27 -4.39 4.96 7.27
C CYS A 27 -4.63 5.48 8.68
N TYR A 28 -5.46 6.51 8.80
CA TYR A 28 -5.84 7.12 10.07
C TYR A 28 -7.21 6.60 10.47
N ILE A 29 -7.32 5.94 11.61
CA ILE A 29 -8.59 5.48 12.18
C ILE A 29 -9.28 6.61 12.92
N ASP A 30 -8.50 7.35 13.70
CA ASP A 30 -8.90 8.55 14.43
C ASP A 30 -7.65 9.44 14.61
N GLU A 31 -7.74 10.46 15.45
CA GLU A 31 -6.66 11.42 15.70
C GLU A 31 -5.41 10.79 16.36
N GLU A 32 -5.58 9.69 17.08
CA GLU A 32 -4.52 9.04 17.86
C GLU A 32 -3.99 7.75 17.22
N LYS A 33 -4.83 7.05 16.46
CA LYS A 33 -4.52 5.72 15.93
C LYS A 33 -4.39 5.73 14.41
N SER A 34 -3.21 5.31 13.94
CA SER A 34 -2.93 5.10 12.52
C SER A 34 -2.19 3.79 12.29
N TYR A 35 -2.28 3.28 11.06
CA TYR A 35 -1.58 2.09 10.62
C TYR A 35 -0.85 2.38 9.31
N SER A 36 0.38 1.89 9.21
CA SER A 36 1.28 2.13 8.10
C SER A 36 1.71 0.80 7.46
N PHE A 37 1.59 0.72 6.14
CA PHE A 37 1.88 -0.48 5.37
C PHE A 37 2.78 -0.17 4.19
N LEU A 38 3.58 -1.16 3.78
CA LEU A 38 4.29 -1.14 2.51
C LEU A 38 3.76 -2.25 1.63
N LEU A 39 3.04 -1.87 0.58
CA LEU A 39 2.41 -2.75 -0.39
C LEU A 39 3.36 -2.96 -1.58
N ASN A 40 3.82 -4.18 -1.83
CA ASN A 40 4.57 -4.53 -3.03
C ASN A 40 3.61 -5.14 -4.07
N LYS A 41 3.42 -4.45 -5.20
CA LYS A 41 2.46 -4.84 -6.25
C LYS A 41 2.89 -6.10 -7.00
N ASN A 42 4.18 -6.28 -7.23
CA ASN A 42 4.70 -7.41 -8.00
C ASN A 42 4.65 -8.70 -7.21
N ASP A 43 5.18 -8.67 -6.00
CA ASP A 43 5.26 -9.85 -5.15
C ASP A 43 3.93 -10.14 -4.44
N LYS A 44 2.95 -9.23 -4.57
CA LYS A 44 1.65 -9.26 -3.91
C LYS A 44 1.76 -9.43 -2.40
N THR A 45 2.74 -8.75 -1.81
CA THR A 45 3.02 -8.80 -0.36
C THR A 45 2.74 -7.46 0.31
N VAL A 46 2.51 -7.52 1.62
CA VAL A 46 2.37 -6.34 2.46
C VAL A 46 3.24 -6.49 3.71
N SER A 47 3.99 -5.46 4.04
CA SER A 47 4.67 -5.32 5.33
C SER A 47 3.93 -4.30 6.20
N TRP A 48 3.75 -4.63 7.48
CA TRP A 48 3.23 -3.71 8.49
C TRP A 48 4.39 -2.95 9.12
N LEU A 49 4.49 -1.67 8.76
CA LEU A 49 5.64 -0.83 9.11
C LEU A 49 5.68 -0.52 10.61
N ASP A 50 4.53 -0.36 11.27
CA ASP A 50 4.48 -0.07 12.72
C ASP A 50 4.83 -1.30 13.58
N GLN A 51 4.98 -2.47 12.97
CA GLN A 51 5.34 -3.75 13.60
C GLN A 51 6.68 -4.26 13.08
N ASP A 52 7.70 -3.40 13.07
CA ASP A 52 9.08 -3.75 12.68
C ASP A 52 9.14 -4.40 11.28
N ASN A 53 8.30 -3.92 10.36
CA ASN A 53 8.14 -4.40 8.99
C ASN A 53 7.66 -5.86 8.87
N GLN A 54 6.95 -6.36 9.89
CA GLN A 54 6.35 -7.70 9.88
C GLN A 54 5.58 -7.95 8.58
N LYS A 55 5.84 -9.09 7.94
CA LYS A 55 5.07 -9.52 6.76
C LYS A 55 3.65 -9.92 7.16
N MET A 56 2.68 -9.41 6.43
CA MET A 56 1.26 -9.68 6.65
C MET A 56 0.82 -10.90 5.84
N ALA A 57 -0.13 -11.66 6.38
CA ALA A 57 -0.82 -12.71 5.65
C ALA A 57 -1.87 -12.06 4.74
N VAL A 58 -1.64 -12.04 3.44
CA VAL A 58 -2.60 -11.48 2.47
C VAL A 58 -3.56 -12.56 2.00
N THR A 59 -4.87 -12.32 2.16
CA THR A 59 -5.92 -13.23 1.68
C THR A 59 -6.50 -12.75 0.35
N ILE A 60 -6.66 -11.44 0.17
CA ILE A 60 -7.08 -10.84 -1.10
C ILE A 60 -6.12 -9.71 -1.43
N PHE A 61 -5.52 -9.77 -2.63
CA PHE A 61 -4.70 -8.69 -3.18
C PHE A 61 -5.48 -7.99 -4.30
N PRO A 62 -5.54 -6.66 -4.34
CA PRO A 62 -6.34 -5.93 -5.33
C PRO A 62 -5.77 -6.08 -6.74
N ASP A 63 -6.66 -6.23 -7.71
CA ASP A 63 -6.38 -6.24 -9.16
C ASP A 63 -7.39 -5.31 -9.84
N VAL A 64 -7.12 -4.01 -9.81
CA VAL A 64 -8.05 -2.97 -10.27
C VAL A 64 -8.35 -3.08 -11.77
N ASP A 65 -7.40 -3.61 -12.54
CA ASP A 65 -7.56 -3.87 -13.98
C ASP A 65 -8.60 -4.97 -14.24
N LYS A 66 -8.76 -5.91 -13.30
CA LYS A 66 -9.80 -6.97 -13.35
C LYS A 66 -10.99 -6.68 -12.44
N GLY A 67 -11.14 -5.45 -11.97
CA GLY A 67 -12.26 -5.02 -11.12
C GLY A 67 -12.10 -5.33 -9.62
N GLY A 68 -11.00 -5.97 -9.19
CA GLY A 68 -10.70 -6.25 -7.79
C GLY A 68 -10.17 -5.01 -7.06
N LYS A 69 -10.93 -4.50 -6.08
CA LYS A 69 -10.62 -3.23 -5.37
C LYS A 69 -10.25 -3.39 -3.90
N LEU A 70 -10.29 -4.62 -3.38
CA LEU A 70 -10.08 -4.89 -1.97
C LEU A 70 -8.69 -5.48 -1.72
N LEU A 71 -8.04 -4.99 -0.67
CA LEU A 71 -6.90 -5.62 -0.03
C LEU A 71 -7.37 -6.16 1.33
N ILE A 72 -7.26 -7.46 1.55
CA ILE A 72 -7.56 -8.10 2.83
C ILE A 72 -6.31 -8.76 3.36
N MET A 73 -5.91 -8.37 4.56
CA MET A 73 -4.68 -8.82 5.19
C MET A 73 -4.85 -9.02 6.69
N GLY A 74 -4.12 -10.00 7.23
CA GLY A 74 -4.07 -10.30 8.66
C GLY A 74 -2.65 -10.17 9.20
N GLY A 75 -2.54 -9.75 10.45
CA GLY A 75 -1.27 -9.64 11.18
C GLY A 75 -1.45 -9.78 12.68
N ILE A 76 -0.33 -9.93 13.39
CA ILE A 76 -0.32 -10.08 14.85
C ILE A 76 0.47 -8.91 15.42
N GLY A 77 -0.21 -8.05 16.20
CA GLY A 77 0.42 -6.92 16.85
C GLY A 77 1.29 -7.34 18.06
N LYS A 78 2.08 -6.39 18.59
CA LYS A 78 3.03 -6.60 19.71
C LYS A 78 2.43 -7.30 20.93
N ASN A 79 1.14 -7.12 21.18
CA ASN A 79 0.43 -7.70 22.33
C ASN A 79 -0.29 -9.02 22.00
N ASN A 80 0.12 -9.74 20.94
CA ASN A 80 -0.55 -10.94 20.41
C ASN A 80 -2.02 -10.73 19.98
N GLU A 81 -2.44 -9.48 19.79
CA GLU A 81 -3.72 -9.15 19.18
C GLU A 81 -3.68 -9.50 17.69
N LYS A 82 -4.68 -10.24 17.22
CA LYS A 82 -4.85 -10.61 15.82
C LYS A 82 -5.65 -9.51 15.14
N HIS A 83 -5.06 -8.85 14.16
CA HIS A 83 -5.71 -7.82 13.35
C HIS A 83 -6.14 -8.39 12.00
N THR A 84 -7.32 -7.96 11.55
CA THR A 84 -7.77 -8.09 10.17
C THR A 84 -7.99 -6.70 9.62
N PHE A 85 -7.34 -6.41 8.50
CA PHE A 85 -7.47 -5.15 7.78
C PHE A 85 -8.16 -5.42 6.44
N ILE A 86 -9.15 -4.60 6.11
CA ILE A 86 -9.84 -4.57 4.82
C ILE A 86 -9.69 -3.17 4.27
N ILE A 87 -9.03 -3.01 3.12
CA ILE A 87 -8.80 -1.71 2.49
C ILE A 87 -9.44 -1.70 1.10
N ASP A 88 -10.33 -0.75 0.86
CA ASP A 88 -10.73 -0.37 -0.50
C ASP A 88 -9.64 0.53 -1.07
N VAL A 89 -8.85 0.02 -2.01
CA VAL A 89 -7.67 0.74 -2.53
C VAL A 89 -8.02 1.86 -3.49
N VAL A 90 -9.26 1.91 -3.97
CA VAL A 90 -9.74 2.99 -4.85
C VAL A 90 -10.35 4.11 -4.01
N LYS A 91 -11.18 3.78 -3.02
CA LYS A 91 -11.78 4.77 -2.12
C LYS A 91 -10.82 5.22 -1.01
N ALA A 92 -9.70 4.51 -0.84
CA ALA A 92 -8.73 4.74 0.21
C ALA A 92 -9.37 4.71 1.60
N LEU A 93 -10.23 3.72 1.84
CA LEU A 93 -10.93 3.50 3.11
C LEU A 93 -10.47 2.17 3.70
N MET A 94 -10.18 2.15 4.99
CA MET A 94 -9.80 0.96 5.72
C MET A 94 -10.82 0.63 6.81
N SER A 95 -11.09 -0.65 6.98
CA SER A 95 -11.67 -1.23 8.19
C SER A 95 -10.61 -2.07 8.88
N VAL A 96 -10.56 -1.99 10.20
CA VAL A 96 -9.69 -2.80 11.06
C VAL A 96 -10.53 -3.45 12.14
N THR A 97 -10.30 -4.74 12.35
CA THR A 97 -10.94 -5.50 13.42
C THR A 97 -9.89 -6.33 14.17
N THR A 98 -10.03 -6.45 15.49
CA THR A 98 -9.20 -7.35 16.29
C THR A 98 -10.01 -8.43 16.97
N ASN A 99 -9.34 -9.52 17.37
CA ASN A 99 -9.93 -10.57 18.21
C ASN A 99 -10.35 -10.09 19.62
N LEU A 100 -9.98 -8.87 20.01
CA LEU A 100 -10.34 -8.27 21.29
C LEU A 100 -11.60 -7.37 21.20
N GLY A 101 -12.31 -7.42 20.07
CA GLY A 101 -13.55 -6.66 19.86
C GLY A 101 -13.35 -5.22 19.38
N PHE A 102 -12.12 -4.78 19.13
CA PHE A 102 -11.88 -3.50 18.46
C PHE A 102 -12.36 -3.58 17.01
N ASN A 103 -13.24 -2.68 16.60
CA ASN A 103 -13.72 -2.58 15.22
C ASN A 103 -13.93 -1.10 14.85
N LYS A 104 -13.14 -0.61 13.90
CA LYS A 104 -13.17 0.78 13.47
C LYS A 104 -12.83 0.91 11.99
N THR A 105 -13.26 2.03 11.42
CA THR A 105 -12.96 2.41 10.03
C THR A 105 -12.18 3.72 9.99
N GLY A 106 -11.32 3.87 8.99
CA GLY A 106 -10.48 5.05 8.81
C GLY A 106 -10.15 5.33 7.35
N LYS A 107 -9.47 6.45 7.09
CA LYS A 107 -9.08 6.88 5.73
C LYS A 107 -7.59 6.72 5.50
N CYS A 108 -7.22 6.31 4.30
CA CYS A 108 -5.85 6.10 3.86
C CYS A 108 -5.41 7.23 2.92
N GLY A 109 -4.99 8.36 3.48
CA GLY A 109 -4.73 9.56 2.70
C GLY A 109 -5.99 10.13 2.02
N ASN A 110 -5.77 11.02 1.03
CA ASN A 110 -6.84 11.80 0.39
C ASN A 110 -7.20 11.34 -1.04
N LYS A 111 -6.49 10.35 -1.58
CA LYS A 111 -6.63 9.84 -2.95
C LYS A 111 -6.53 8.32 -2.97
N SER A 112 -6.94 7.70 -4.08
CA SER A 112 -6.79 6.27 -4.34
C SER A 112 -5.35 5.81 -4.12
N ILE A 113 -5.19 4.64 -3.50
CA ILE A 113 -3.89 3.97 -3.29
C ILE A 113 -3.42 3.32 -4.59
N ILE A 114 -4.34 2.68 -5.31
CA ILE A 114 -4.10 2.15 -6.65
C ILE A 114 -5.12 2.82 -7.57
N GLU A 115 -4.62 3.66 -8.46
CA GLU A 115 -5.46 4.33 -9.45
C GLU A 115 -5.92 3.29 -10.49
N PRO A 116 -7.24 3.16 -10.73
CA PRO A 116 -7.73 2.40 -11.87
C PRO A 116 -7.27 3.09 -13.16
N LYS A 117 -7.11 2.33 -14.25
CA LYS A 117 -6.92 2.94 -15.56
C LYS A 117 -8.12 3.80 -15.88
N ASP A 118 -7.86 5.04 -16.25
CA ASP A 118 -8.89 5.89 -16.82
C ASP A 118 -9.28 5.32 -18.18
N GLN A 119 -10.55 4.94 -18.33
CA GLN A 119 -11.08 4.39 -19.58
C GLN A 119 -11.20 5.47 -20.68
N TYR A 120 -10.99 6.73 -20.33
CA TYR A 120 -11.08 7.89 -21.20
C TYR A 120 -9.75 8.66 -21.35
N ALA A 121 -8.66 8.18 -20.77
CA ALA A 121 -7.33 8.72 -21.01
C ALA A 121 -6.70 8.01 -22.22
N ASP A 122 -6.53 8.76 -23.31
CA ASP A 122 -5.92 8.33 -24.57
C ASP A 122 -4.42 7.96 -24.43
#